data_AF-A0A7S1HPZ6-F1
#
_entry.id   AF-A0A7S1HPZ6-F1
#
_cell.length_a   1.000
_cell.length_b   1.000
_cell.length_c   1.000
_cell.angle_alpha   90.00
_cell.angle_beta   90.00
_cell.angle_gamma   90.00
#
_symmetry.space_group_name_H-M   'P 1'
#
loop_
_entity.id
_entity.type
_entity.pdbx_description
1 polymer ?
#
loop_
_entity_poly.entity_id
_entity_poly.type
_entity_poly.pdbx_seq_one_letter_code
_entity_poly.pdbx_strand_id
1 'polypeptide(L)'
;IKDQVLLYPLLERQEMASNLNALASQVHLPTTKLKQLVSSASNAGVANAIEACTRAIHAIINPSCKLGEDSVQRCFATTDGFKIHEVLVVIDECIAAFLSKTGLSLKVIQDSLQSTPLKAALSAAQSSEPGAMADQSSQEARPEDILVAILRVLQTTALFSTSVSILEANLHSSIATLKAEWREKASSIHVWFTLFPGQREAHEDKLESFEGGATSLLPTTEKSLKDFCGAAEQLVLDYMMIKVKESLQGLGESKLWSRSEEKDKTFDLPSFSVFPSKHVTNLGEYLLIVPQQFEVLDDLDELNSRRIKIKESEGGEEGSQESNSFAAEWITRIVEEASKLYIRDILRIPRLSENGCSQLQADIDYLCNILQALFVPVPLTLKTIASNLSLKSDEIANGKSKPKECDASTWDRIVRMRLDK
;
A
#
# COMPACT_ATOMS: atom_id res chain seq x y z
N ILE A 1 -5.43 -10.61 48.23
CA ILE A 1 -4.11 -10.90 47.61
C ILE A 1 -4.22 -11.98 46.52
N LYS A 2 -4.47 -13.27 46.82
CA LYS A 2 -4.59 -14.32 45.78
C LYS A 2 -5.59 -13.97 44.67
N ASP A 3 -6.82 -13.61 45.04
CA ASP A 3 -7.86 -13.26 44.06
C ASP A 3 -7.52 -12.00 43.25
N GLN A 4 -6.85 -11.03 43.88
CA GLN A 4 -6.41 -9.80 43.20
C GLN A 4 -5.35 -10.08 42.13
N VAL A 5 -4.42 -11.00 42.39
CA VAL A 5 -3.38 -11.41 41.44
C VAL A 5 -3.93 -12.27 40.30
N LEU A 6 -4.92 -13.11 40.59
CA LEU A 6 -5.63 -13.89 39.56
C LEU A 6 -6.45 -12.98 38.64
N LEU A 7 -7.07 -11.94 39.19
CA LEU A 7 -7.88 -10.97 38.43
C LEU A 7 -7.04 -9.88 37.76
N TYR A 8 -5.75 -9.75 38.09
CA TYR A 8 -4.90 -8.65 37.61
C TYR A 8 -4.89 -8.51 36.07
N PRO A 9 -4.70 -9.57 35.25
CA PRO A 9 -4.76 -9.42 33.79
C PRO A 9 -6.11 -8.92 33.26
N LEU A 10 -7.22 -9.26 33.95
CA LEU A 10 -8.55 -8.77 33.57
C LEU A 10 -8.71 -7.28 33.87
N LEU A 11 -8.20 -6.83 35.02
CA LEU A 11 -8.20 -5.41 35.39
C LEU A 11 -7.32 -4.60 34.43
N GLU A 12 -6.13 -5.12 34.10
CA GLU A 12 -5.22 -4.49 33.14
C GLU A 12 -5.87 -4.37 31.76
N ARG A 13 -6.56 -5.42 31.29
CA ARG A 13 -7.33 -5.38 30.04
C ARG A 13 -8.40 -4.30 30.06
N GLN A 14 -9.15 -4.18 31.16
CA GLN A 14 -10.20 -3.16 31.28
C GLN A 14 -9.62 -1.74 31.23
N GLU A 15 -8.54 -1.49 31.96
CA GLU A 15 -7.86 -0.19 32.00
C GLU A 15 -7.26 0.16 30.64
N MET A 16 -6.50 -0.75 30.05
CA MET A 16 -5.84 -0.55 28.76
C MET A 16 -6.87 -0.34 27.63
N ALA A 17 -7.92 -1.17 27.57
CA ALA A 17 -8.98 -1.01 26.60
C ALA A 17 -9.72 0.33 26.77
N SER A 18 -9.98 0.76 28.00
CA SER A 18 -10.60 2.06 28.28
C SER A 18 -9.74 3.22 27.77
N ASN A 19 -8.45 3.21 28.10
CA ASN A 19 -7.51 4.25 27.68
C ASN A 19 -7.32 4.30 26.15
N LEU A 20 -7.17 3.14 25.50
CA LEU A 20 -7.08 3.06 24.04
C LEU A 20 -8.37 3.49 23.34
N ASN A 21 -9.54 3.19 23.92
CA ASN A 21 -10.81 3.69 23.40
C ASN A 21 -10.92 5.21 23.51
N ALA A 22 -10.45 5.78 24.61
CA ALA A 22 -10.40 7.23 24.77
C ALA A 22 -9.48 7.88 23.72
N LEU A 23 -8.32 7.30 23.43
CA LEU A 23 -7.44 7.74 22.35
C LEU A 23 -8.13 7.62 20.98
N ALA A 24 -8.72 6.46 20.66
CA ALA A 24 -9.40 6.23 19.38
C ALA A 24 -10.56 7.21 19.14
N SER A 25 -11.24 7.66 20.20
CA SER A 25 -12.33 8.63 20.10
C SER A 25 -11.90 9.96 19.47
N GLN A 26 -10.62 10.33 19.58
CA GLN A 26 -10.07 11.57 19.01
C GLN A 26 -10.10 11.56 17.46
N VAL A 27 -10.12 10.38 16.83
CA VAL A 27 -10.15 10.22 15.37
C VAL A 27 -11.58 10.29 14.83
N HIS A 28 -12.59 10.09 15.67
CA HIS A 28 -13.99 9.98 15.24
C HIS A 28 -14.51 11.27 14.59
N LEU A 29 -14.23 12.43 15.18
CA LEU A 29 -14.73 13.71 14.69
C LEU A 29 -14.17 14.06 13.29
N PRO A 30 -12.84 14.03 13.05
CA PRO A 30 -12.29 14.18 11.70
C PRO A 30 -12.88 13.18 10.70
N THR A 31 -13.01 11.91 11.09
CA THR A 31 -13.56 10.85 10.22
C THR A 31 -15.00 11.14 9.81
N THR A 32 -15.81 11.64 10.74
CA THR A 32 -17.22 11.98 10.48
C THR A 32 -17.34 13.19 9.57
N LYS A 33 -16.49 14.21 9.77
CA LYS A 33 -16.43 15.38 8.88
C LYS A 33 -16.05 14.98 7.45
N LEU A 34 -15.08 14.07 7.29
CA LEU A 34 -14.70 13.55 5.97
C LEU A 34 -15.89 12.84 5.29
N LYS A 35 -16.60 11.95 6.00
CA LYS A 35 -17.81 11.30 5.47
C LYS A 35 -18.86 12.31 4.99
N GLN A 36 -19.10 13.36 5.78
CA GLN A 36 -20.08 14.40 5.44
C GLN A 36 -19.69 15.16 4.18
N LEU A 37 -18.42 15.56 4.07
CA LEU A 37 -17.91 16.27 2.88
C LEU A 37 -18.07 15.44 1.61
N VAL A 38 -17.69 14.15 1.66
CA VAL A 38 -17.83 13.23 0.53
C VAL A 38 -19.30 13.06 0.12
N SER A 39 -20.21 12.97 1.10
CA SER A 39 -21.65 12.87 0.82
C SER A 39 -22.24 14.14 0.18
N SER A 40 -21.64 15.31 0.44
CA SER A 40 -22.05 16.58 -0.14
C SER A 40 -21.50 16.85 -1.55
N ALA A 41 -20.71 15.91 -2.12
CA ALA A 41 -20.08 16.02 -3.45
C ALA A 41 -19.20 17.28 -3.63
N SER A 42 -18.70 17.84 -2.52
CA SER A 42 -17.77 18.97 -2.54
C SER A 42 -16.34 18.45 -2.41
N ASN A 43 -15.47 18.78 -3.36
CA ASN A 43 -14.03 18.50 -3.26
C ASN A 43 -13.31 19.53 -2.38
N ALA A 44 -13.95 20.67 -2.12
CA ALA A 44 -13.41 21.72 -1.27
C ALA A 44 -13.24 21.17 0.15
N GLY A 45 -11.99 21.11 0.61
CA GLY A 45 -11.64 20.65 1.96
C GLY A 45 -11.50 19.13 2.13
N VAL A 46 -11.63 18.32 1.08
CA VAL A 46 -11.35 16.86 1.18
C VAL A 46 -9.91 16.61 1.58
N ALA A 47 -8.94 17.26 0.93
CA ALA A 47 -7.52 17.18 1.30
C ALA A 47 -7.28 17.57 2.78
N ASN A 48 -7.86 18.69 3.22
CA ASN A 48 -7.79 19.15 4.60
C ASN A 48 -8.43 18.17 5.60
N ALA A 49 -9.53 17.50 5.21
CA ALA A 49 -10.21 16.52 6.05
C ALA A 49 -9.42 15.21 6.16
N ILE A 50 -8.80 14.75 5.06
CA ILE A 50 -7.84 13.64 5.08
C ILE A 50 -6.67 14.00 5.99
N GLU A 51 -6.08 15.18 5.83
CA GLU A 51 -4.97 15.62 6.67
C GLU A 51 -5.37 15.71 8.16
N ALA A 52 -6.56 16.19 8.48
CA ALA A 52 -7.07 16.22 9.85
C ALA A 52 -7.23 14.82 10.44
N CYS A 53 -7.69 13.84 9.64
CA CYS A 53 -7.75 12.43 10.07
C CYS A 53 -6.34 11.88 10.31
N THR A 54 -5.42 12.10 9.36
CA THR A 54 -4.02 11.68 9.45
C THR A 54 -3.33 12.24 10.68
N ARG A 55 -3.51 13.53 10.96
CA ARG A 55 -2.94 14.20 12.14
C ARG A 55 -3.51 13.65 13.45
N ALA A 56 -4.81 13.34 13.48
CA ALA A 56 -5.44 12.72 14.64
C ALA A 56 -4.91 11.30 14.88
N ILE A 57 -4.69 10.51 13.82
CA ILE A 57 -4.05 9.18 13.92
C ILE A 57 -2.61 9.33 14.39
N HIS A 58 -1.84 10.26 13.82
CA HIS A 58 -0.46 10.52 14.23
C HIS A 58 -0.33 10.84 15.72
N ALA A 59 -1.23 11.69 16.26
CA ALA A 59 -1.20 12.10 17.66
C ALA A 59 -1.40 10.96 18.66
N ILE A 60 -2.06 9.86 18.27
CA ILE A 60 -2.39 8.74 19.17
C ILE A 60 -1.40 7.58 19.09
N ILE A 61 -0.48 7.56 18.11
CA ILE A 61 0.50 6.47 17.92
C ILE A 61 1.35 6.28 19.17
N ASN A 62 2.14 7.29 19.56
CA ASN A 62 3.07 7.17 20.68
C ASN A 62 2.35 6.94 22.02
N PRO A 63 1.24 7.65 22.34
CA PRO A 63 0.45 7.34 23.54
C PRO A 63 -0.06 5.89 23.59
N SER A 64 -0.48 5.32 22.45
CA SER A 64 -0.96 3.93 22.41
C SER A 64 0.14 2.91 22.72
N CYS A 65 1.34 3.12 22.17
CA CYS A 65 2.50 2.27 22.47
C CYS A 65 2.95 2.43 23.92
N LYS A 66 2.94 3.67 24.43
CA LYS A 66 3.31 3.97 25.81
C LYS A 66 2.42 3.25 26.83
N LEU A 67 1.11 3.13 26.55
CA LEU A 67 0.20 2.34 27.39
C LEU A 67 0.61 0.87 27.50
N GLY A 68 1.16 0.28 26.43
CA GLY A 68 1.71 -1.08 26.44
C GLY A 68 2.91 -1.19 27.38
N GLU A 69 3.88 -0.28 27.26
CA GLU A 69 5.04 -0.23 28.16
C GLU A 69 4.62 -0.07 29.63
N ASP A 70 3.71 0.88 29.88
CA ASP A 70 3.27 1.19 31.24
C ASP A 70 2.50 0.01 31.86
N SER A 71 1.84 -0.82 31.05
CA SER A 71 1.16 -2.04 31.50
C SER A 71 2.17 -3.08 32.02
N VAL A 72 3.32 -3.23 31.36
CA VAL A 72 4.41 -4.09 31.86
C VAL A 72 5.00 -3.53 33.16
N GLN A 73 5.24 -2.21 33.23
CA GLN A 73 5.77 -1.59 34.44
C GLN A 73 4.82 -1.74 35.64
N ARG A 74 3.51 -1.57 35.43
CA ARG A 74 2.49 -1.86 36.46
C ARG A 74 2.49 -3.33 36.87
N CYS A 75 2.65 -4.25 35.91
CA CYS A 75 2.74 -5.68 36.19
C CYS A 75 3.93 -6.01 37.08
N PHE A 76 5.08 -5.37 36.85
CA PHE A 76 6.28 -5.55 37.66
C PHE A 76 6.08 -5.00 39.07
N ALA A 77 5.54 -3.78 39.19
CA ALA A 77 5.29 -3.16 40.49
C ALA A 77 4.25 -3.90 41.34
N THR A 78 3.26 -4.55 40.71
CA THR A 78 2.11 -5.15 41.41
C THR A 78 2.28 -6.66 41.66
N THR A 79 2.91 -7.38 40.73
CA THR A 79 2.98 -8.85 40.76
C THR A 79 4.41 -9.38 40.70
N ASP A 80 5.42 -8.51 40.80
CA ASP A 80 6.85 -8.86 40.60
C ASP A 80 7.10 -9.60 39.26
N GLY A 81 6.27 -9.30 38.24
CA GLY A 81 6.31 -9.95 36.93
C GLY A 81 5.68 -11.35 36.86
N PHE A 82 5.07 -11.85 37.94
CA PHE A 82 4.40 -13.16 37.95
C PHE A 82 3.32 -13.31 36.86
N LYS A 83 2.64 -12.22 36.48
CA LYS A 83 1.58 -12.19 35.46
C LYS A 83 2.00 -11.64 34.10
N ILE A 84 3.30 -11.52 33.84
CA ILE A 84 3.81 -10.88 32.63
C ILE A 84 3.30 -11.53 31.33
N HIS A 85 3.25 -12.87 31.27
CA HIS A 85 2.76 -13.57 30.07
C HIS A 85 1.30 -13.18 29.76
N GLU A 86 0.40 -13.23 30.74
CA GLU A 86 -0.99 -12.86 30.54
C GLU A 86 -1.14 -11.37 30.18
N VAL A 87 -0.30 -10.50 30.74
CA VAL A 87 -0.28 -9.07 30.40
C VAL A 87 0.21 -8.83 28.97
N LEU A 88 1.22 -9.56 28.47
CA LEU A 88 1.66 -9.47 27.08
C LEU A 88 0.56 -9.85 26.10
N VAL A 89 -0.20 -10.91 26.38
CA VAL A 89 -1.38 -11.29 25.59
C VAL A 89 -2.43 -10.16 25.61
N VAL A 90 -2.67 -9.55 26.76
CA VAL A 90 -3.59 -8.40 26.88
C VAL A 90 -3.10 -7.22 26.04
N ILE A 91 -1.81 -6.89 26.09
CA ILE A 91 -1.21 -5.81 25.28
C ILE A 91 -1.42 -6.09 23.80
N ASP A 92 -1.10 -7.30 23.33
CA ASP A 92 -1.26 -7.69 21.92
C ASP A 92 -2.72 -7.56 21.46
N GLU A 93 -3.67 -8.14 22.20
CA GLU A 93 -5.09 -8.06 21.86
C GLU A 93 -5.63 -6.62 21.87
N CYS A 94 -5.23 -5.82 22.87
CA CYS A 94 -5.71 -4.45 23.03
C CYS A 94 -5.16 -3.52 21.94
N ILE A 95 -3.87 -3.61 21.60
CA ILE A 95 -3.28 -2.80 20.54
C ILE A 95 -3.81 -3.24 19.17
N ALA A 96 -3.96 -4.55 18.92
CA ALA A 96 -4.59 -5.05 17.69
C ALA A 96 -6.04 -4.54 17.53
N ALA A 97 -6.84 -4.58 18.60
CA ALA A 97 -8.21 -4.06 18.57
C ALA A 97 -8.24 -2.54 18.35
N PHE A 98 -7.26 -1.81 18.90
CA PHE A 98 -7.10 -0.37 18.67
C PHE A 98 -6.73 -0.07 17.21
N LEU A 99 -5.77 -0.79 16.63
CA LEU A 99 -5.39 -0.72 15.22
C LEU A 99 -6.57 -0.99 14.29
N SER A 100 -7.39 -1.99 14.61
CA SER A 100 -8.61 -2.28 13.83
C SER A 100 -9.58 -1.09 13.83
N LYS A 101 -9.75 -0.42 14.98
CA LYS A 101 -10.61 0.76 15.09
C LYS A 101 -10.08 1.96 14.34
N THR A 102 -8.77 2.25 14.42
CA THR A 102 -8.14 3.32 13.64
C THR A 102 -8.14 3.00 12.14
N GLY A 103 -8.04 1.72 11.78
CA GLY A 103 -8.20 1.19 10.43
C GLY A 103 -9.55 1.52 9.79
N LEU A 104 -10.62 1.69 10.57
CA LEU A 104 -11.92 2.15 10.05
C LEU A 104 -11.83 3.56 9.48
N SER A 105 -11.02 4.45 10.06
CA SER A 105 -10.82 5.81 9.53
C SER A 105 -10.06 5.79 8.21
N LEU A 106 -9.06 4.91 8.09
CA LEU A 106 -8.36 4.68 6.83
C LEU A 106 -9.30 4.15 5.74
N LYS A 107 -10.17 3.20 6.10
CA LYS A 107 -11.20 2.69 5.18
C LYS A 107 -12.12 3.79 4.69
N VAL A 108 -12.49 4.73 5.54
CA VAL A 108 -13.31 5.89 5.15
C VAL A 108 -12.56 6.77 4.15
N ILE A 109 -11.26 6.99 4.32
CA ILE A 109 -10.43 7.72 3.35
C ILE A 109 -10.40 6.97 2.00
N GLN A 110 -10.27 5.65 2.02
CA GLN A 110 -10.34 4.82 0.79
C GLN A 110 -11.70 4.94 0.09
N ASP A 111 -12.80 4.76 0.84
CA ASP A 111 -14.16 4.88 0.31
C ASP A 111 -14.41 6.27 -0.28
N SER A 112 -13.81 7.31 0.32
CA SER A 112 -13.87 8.70 -0.17
C SER A 112 -13.30 8.82 -1.58
N LEU A 113 -12.11 8.26 -1.83
CA LEU A 113 -11.49 8.20 -3.16
C LEU A 113 -12.28 7.35 -4.14
N GLN A 114 -12.99 6.34 -3.66
CA GLN A 114 -13.78 5.49 -4.54
C GLN A 114 -15.09 6.13 -5.00
N SER A 115 -15.55 7.18 -4.33
CA SER A 115 -16.79 7.89 -4.65
C SER A 115 -16.76 8.47 -6.08
N THR A 116 -17.83 8.23 -6.83
CA THR A 116 -18.04 8.75 -8.20
C THR A 116 -17.81 10.26 -8.36
N PRO A 117 -18.30 11.14 -7.46
CA PRO A 117 -18.11 12.59 -7.63
C PRO A 117 -16.64 13.02 -7.49
N LEU A 118 -15.88 12.45 -6.54
CA LEU A 118 -14.48 12.82 -6.34
C LEU A 118 -13.60 12.30 -7.50
N LYS A 119 -13.85 11.08 -7.98
CA LYS A 119 -13.18 10.55 -9.17
C LYS A 119 -13.42 11.42 -10.41
N ALA A 120 -14.66 11.83 -10.66
CA ALA A 120 -15.01 12.65 -11.82
C ALA A 120 -14.40 14.06 -11.78
N ALA A 121 -14.15 14.59 -10.58
CA ALA A 121 -13.50 15.89 -10.44
C ALA A 121 -11.98 15.79 -10.55
N LEU A 122 -11.37 14.76 -9.97
CA LEU A 122 -9.95 14.45 -10.13
C LEU A 122 -9.61 14.22 -11.61
N SER A 123 -10.49 13.52 -12.34
CA SER A 123 -10.35 13.29 -13.78
C SER A 123 -10.36 14.57 -14.60
N ALA A 124 -11.28 15.49 -14.26
CA ALA A 124 -11.44 16.77 -14.94
C ALA A 124 -10.26 17.72 -14.66
N ALA A 125 -9.84 17.85 -13.41
CA ALA A 125 -8.77 18.75 -12.99
C ALA A 125 -7.38 18.34 -13.53
N GLN A 126 -7.14 17.05 -13.76
CA GLN A 126 -5.89 16.55 -14.36
C GLN A 126 -5.90 16.55 -15.90
N SER A 127 -6.95 17.07 -16.54
CA SER A 127 -7.08 17.16 -18.00
C SER A 127 -6.95 18.59 -18.55
N SER A 128 -7.00 19.60 -17.68
CA SER A 128 -6.81 21.00 -18.04
C SER A 128 -5.33 21.32 -18.28
N GLU A 129 -5.03 21.95 -19.42
CA GLU A 129 -3.69 22.42 -19.76
C GLU A 129 -3.13 23.38 -18.69
N PRO A 130 -1.81 23.30 -18.39
CA PRO A 130 -1.14 24.24 -17.50
C PRO A 130 -1.06 25.62 -18.17
N GLY A 131 -2.10 26.45 -17.99
CA GLY A 131 -2.12 27.80 -18.57
C GLY A 131 -3.49 28.49 -18.60
N ALA A 132 -4.59 27.77 -18.39
CA ALA A 132 -5.90 28.42 -18.26
C ALA A 132 -5.99 29.14 -16.90
N MET A 133 -6.09 30.48 -16.89
CA MET A 133 -6.40 31.25 -15.68
C MET A 133 -7.75 30.76 -15.11
N ALA A 134 -7.70 29.90 -14.11
CA ALA A 134 -8.86 29.51 -13.33
C ALA A 134 -9.23 30.65 -12.37
N ASP A 135 -10.50 31.02 -12.41
CA ASP A 135 -11.12 32.09 -11.62
C ASP A 135 -10.94 31.83 -10.11
N GLN A 136 -10.35 32.78 -9.38
CA GLN A 136 -9.85 32.63 -7.99
C GLN A 136 -10.95 32.54 -6.91
N SER A 137 -12.19 32.21 -7.25
CA SER A 137 -13.33 32.29 -6.32
C SER A 137 -13.89 30.95 -5.83
N SER A 138 -13.44 29.82 -6.38
CA SER A 138 -13.85 28.48 -5.92
C SER A 138 -12.68 27.76 -5.28
N GLN A 139 -12.74 27.58 -3.96
CA GLN A 139 -11.72 26.96 -3.11
C GLN A 139 -11.73 25.42 -3.29
N GLU A 140 -11.64 24.93 -4.53
CA GLU A 140 -11.56 23.50 -4.84
C GLU A 140 -10.17 22.96 -4.50
N ALA A 141 -10.11 21.79 -3.85
CA ALA A 141 -8.84 21.14 -3.53
C ALA A 141 -8.14 20.67 -4.81
N ARG A 142 -6.86 21.02 -4.99
CA ARG A 142 -6.11 20.58 -6.16
C ARG A 142 -5.78 19.09 -6.03
N PRO A 143 -5.67 18.35 -7.15
CA PRO A 143 -5.24 16.95 -7.12
C PRO A 143 -3.89 16.76 -6.39
N GLU A 144 -2.98 17.72 -6.51
CA GLU A 144 -1.69 17.70 -5.81
C GLU A 144 -1.88 17.72 -4.28
N ASP A 145 -2.79 18.55 -3.76
CA ASP A 145 -3.08 18.63 -2.33
C ASP A 145 -3.64 17.30 -1.79
N ILE A 146 -4.47 16.63 -2.58
CA ILE A 146 -5.05 15.32 -2.24
C ILE A 146 -3.97 14.24 -2.23
N LEU A 147 -3.07 14.23 -3.23
CA LEU A 147 -1.96 13.30 -3.26
C LEU A 147 -1.04 13.49 -2.04
N VAL A 148 -0.66 14.72 -1.72
CA VAL A 148 0.15 15.02 -0.53
C VAL A 148 -0.54 14.54 0.74
N ALA A 149 -1.86 14.74 0.87
CA ALA A 149 -2.62 14.25 2.02
C ALA A 149 -2.60 12.70 2.11
N ILE A 150 -2.71 11.99 0.98
CA ILE A 150 -2.62 10.52 0.91
C ILE A 150 -1.22 10.02 1.24
N LEU A 151 -0.18 10.68 0.72
CA LEU A 151 1.21 10.35 1.03
C LEU A 151 1.53 10.54 2.52
N ARG A 152 0.92 11.53 3.18
CA ARG A 152 1.00 11.69 4.65
C ARG A 152 0.29 10.56 5.41
N VAL A 153 -0.79 9.98 4.87
CA VAL A 153 -1.41 8.77 5.45
C VAL A 153 -0.38 7.64 5.45
N LEU A 154 0.26 7.41 4.30
CA LEU A 154 1.31 6.39 4.16
C LEU A 154 2.44 6.62 5.17
N GLN A 155 2.93 7.85 5.31
CA GLN A 155 3.93 8.23 6.32
C GLN A 155 3.50 7.92 7.75
N THR A 156 2.25 8.25 8.08
CA THR A 156 1.72 8.00 9.42
C THR A 156 1.60 6.52 9.71
N THR A 157 1.23 5.70 8.72
CA THR A 157 1.23 4.23 8.87
C THR A 157 2.63 3.65 9.01
N ALA A 158 3.61 4.23 8.30
CA ALA A 158 5.00 3.83 8.42
C ALA A 158 5.56 4.12 9.81
N LEU A 159 5.29 5.32 10.33
CA LEU A 159 5.63 5.70 11.69
C LEU A 159 4.98 4.76 12.72
N PHE A 160 3.70 4.43 12.57
CA PHE A 160 3.03 3.52 13.49
C PHE A 160 3.72 2.16 13.51
N SER A 161 4.09 1.63 12.34
CA SER A 161 4.83 0.38 12.27
C SER A 161 6.17 0.46 13.02
N THR A 162 6.92 1.53 12.85
CA THR A 162 8.18 1.74 13.59
C THR A 162 7.94 1.85 15.10
N SER A 163 6.90 2.57 15.54
CA SER A 163 6.57 2.71 16.96
C SER A 163 6.16 1.37 17.60
N VAL A 164 5.46 0.49 16.89
CA VAL A 164 5.13 -0.86 17.38
C VAL A 164 6.38 -1.73 17.49
N SER A 165 7.30 -1.68 16.51
CA SER A 165 8.58 -2.39 16.61
C SER A 165 9.43 -1.89 17.79
N ILE A 166 9.44 -0.58 18.06
CA ILE A 166 10.11 -0.01 19.23
C ILE A 166 9.45 -0.51 20.53
N LEU A 167 8.11 -0.55 20.58
CA LEU A 167 7.39 -1.12 21.72
C LEU A 167 7.83 -2.57 21.96
N GLU A 168 7.82 -3.41 20.92
CA GLU A 168 8.20 -4.82 21.04
C GLU A 168 9.63 -5.00 21.54
N ALA A 169 10.59 -4.22 21.02
CA ALA A 169 11.96 -4.20 21.53
C ALA A 169 12.03 -3.78 23.02
N ASN A 170 11.24 -2.79 23.42
CA ASN A 170 11.14 -2.36 24.82
C ASN A 170 10.53 -3.44 25.72
N LEU A 171 9.55 -4.21 25.22
CA LEU A 171 8.96 -5.34 25.93
C LEU A 171 9.98 -6.47 26.12
N HIS A 172 10.74 -6.84 25.08
CA HIS A 172 11.82 -7.82 25.19
C HIS A 172 12.88 -7.37 26.21
N SER A 173 13.29 -6.10 26.18
CA SER A 173 14.24 -5.53 27.16
C SER A 173 13.70 -5.60 28.60
N SER A 174 12.41 -5.35 28.79
CA SER A 174 11.74 -5.45 30.09
C SER A 174 11.72 -6.89 30.61
N ILE A 175 11.46 -7.87 29.74
CA ILE A 175 11.47 -9.30 30.08
C ILE A 175 12.89 -9.76 30.45
N ALA A 176 13.90 -9.34 29.69
CA ALA A 176 15.30 -9.66 29.99
C ALA A 176 15.73 -9.09 31.35
N THR A 177 15.31 -7.86 31.66
CA THR A 177 15.55 -7.22 32.96
C THR A 177 14.88 -7.99 34.09
N LEU A 178 13.60 -8.38 33.93
CA LEU A 178 12.88 -9.19 34.90
C LEU A 178 13.62 -10.50 35.20
N LYS A 179 14.09 -11.20 34.16
CA LYS A 179 14.83 -12.45 34.31
C LYS A 179 16.15 -12.26 35.07
N ALA A 180 16.87 -11.16 34.82
CA ALA A 180 18.07 -10.82 35.58
C ALA A 180 17.75 -10.57 37.05
N GLU A 181 16.70 -9.79 37.35
CA GLU A 181 16.25 -9.54 38.72
C GLU A 181 15.83 -10.83 39.43
N TRP A 182 15.24 -11.79 38.74
CA TRP A 182 14.85 -13.08 39.30
C TRP A 182 16.04 -13.95 39.72
N ARG A 183 17.14 -13.90 38.95
CA ARG A 183 18.38 -14.59 39.30
C ARG A 183 19.01 -14.02 40.56
N GLU A 184 18.82 -12.73 40.85
CA GLU A 184 19.41 -12.04 41.99
C GLU A 184 18.50 -11.96 43.23
N LYS A 185 17.20 -11.67 43.06
CA LYS A 185 16.21 -11.41 44.11
C LYS A 185 15.20 -12.55 44.25
N ALA A 186 15.67 -13.77 44.50
CA ALA A 186 14.84 -14.96 44.56
C ALA A 186 13.71 -14.94 45.62
N SER A 187 13.75 -14.03 46.62
CA SER A 187 12.85 -14.05 47.78
C SER A 187 11.44 -13.50 47.53
N SER A 188 11.27 -12.37 46.84
CA SER A 188 9.95 -11.74 46.61
C SER A 188 9.07 -12.57 45.67
N ILE A 189 9.67 -13.05 44.57
CA ILE A 189 9.00 -13.88 43.57
C ILE A 189 8.60 -15.25 44.15
N HIS A 190 9.38 -15.78 45.09
CA HIS A 190 9.06 -17.04 45.77
C HIS A 190 7.73 -16.98 46.54
N VAL A 191 7.30 -15.79 46.98
CA VAL A 191 5.99 -15.60 47.62
C VAL A 191 4.86 -16.00 46.67
N TRP A 192 4.94 -15.63 45.39
CA TRP A 192 3.91 -15.98 44.41
C TRP A 192 3.86 -17.48 44.13
N PHE A 193 5.00 -18.14 44.01
CA PHE A 193 5.05 -19.59 43.81
C PHE A 193 4.64 -20.40 45.05
N THR A 194 4.78 -19.82 46.24
CA THR A 194 4.21 -20.39 47.48
C THR A 194 2.69 -20.27 47.48
N LEU A 195 2.16 -19.14 46.99
CA LEU A 195 0.72 -18.90 46.88
C LEU A 195 0.07 -19.72 45.74
N PHE A 196 0.81 -20.01 44.67
CA PHE A 196 0.39 -20.74 43.48
C PHE A 196 1.35 -21.90 43.17
N PRO A 197 1.27 -23.01 43.92
CA PRO A 197 2.18 -24.14 43.75
C PRO A 197 2.02 -24.80 42.39
N GLY A 198 3.13 -25.26 41.81
CA GLY A 198 3.17 -25.94 40.50
C GLY A 198 3.22 -25.02 39.28
N GLN A 199 3.23 -23.69 39.45
CA GLN A 199 3.29 -22.74 38.33
C GLN A 199 4.71 -22.26 37.97
N ARG A 200 5.73 -22.65 38.74
CA ARG A 200 7.11 -22.18 38.54
C ARG A 200 7.70 -22.61 37.20
N GLU A 201 7.74 -23.91 36.95
CA GLU A 201 8.32 -24.49 35.73
C GLU A 201 7.63 -23.92 34.49
N ALA A 202 6.30 -23.93 34.46
CA ALA A 202 5.52 -23.37 33.35
C ALA A 202 5.72 -21.86 33.13
N HIS A 203 6.07 -21.09 34.18
CA HIS A 203 6.37 -19.66 34.06
C HIS A 203 7.79 -19.43 33.54
N GLU A 204 8.76 -20.18 34.06
CA GLU A 204 10.15 -20.17 33.61
C GLU A 204 10.26 -20.57 32.12
N ASP A 205 9.60 -21.66 31.72
CA ASP A 205 9.55 -22.11 30.31
C ASP A 205 9.01 -21.03 29.37
N LYS A 206 7.99 -20.30 29.80
CA LYS A 206 7.40 -19.21 29.01
C LYS A 206 8.36 -18.03 28.89
N LEU A 207 9.05 -17.66 29.97
CA LEU A 207 10.06 -16.59 29.92
C LEU A 207 11.22 -16.97 29.00
N GLU A 208 11.65 -18.23 29.03
CA GLU A 208 12.69 -18.75 28.12
C GLU A 208 12.23 -18.74 26.65
N SER A 209 10.95 -19.02 26.40
CA SER A 209 10.42 -18.98 25.04
C SER A 209 10.50 -17.61 24.37
N PHE A 210 10.56 -16.53 25.17
CA PHE A 210 10.69 -15.14 24.69
C PHE A 210 12.14 -14.68 24.51
N GLU A 211 13.14 -15.53 24.80
CA GLU A 211 14.54 -15.19 24.66
C GLU A 211 15.01 -15.18 23.20
N GLY A 212 15.96 -14.28 22.91
CA GLY A 212 16.63 -14.21 21.62
C GLY A 212 15.85 -13.49 20.51
N GLY A 213 14.70 -12.88 20.80
CA GLY A 213 13.92 -12.10 19.82
C GLY A 213 13.31 -12.93 18.69
N ALA A 214 13.44 -14.26 18.72
CA ALA A 214 12.96 -15.14 17.65
C ALA A 214 11.43 -15.28 17.65
N THR A 215 10.77 -15.05 18.78
CA THR A 215 9.31 -15.10 18.92
C THR A 215 8.76 -13.68 19.10
N SER A 216 7.86 -13.30 18.20
CA SER A 216 7.07 -12.07 18.34
C SER A 216 6.26 -12.09 19.65
N LEU A 217 6.33 -11.00 20.41
CA LEU A 217 5.52 -10.76 21.60
C LEU A 217 4.13 -10.23 21.24
N LEU A 218 3.99 -9.64 20.04
CA LEU A 218 2.79 -8.95 19.58
C LEU A 218 2.27 -9.49 18.24
N PRO A 219 2.04 -10.82 18.08
CA PRO A 219 1.74 -11.42 16.79
C PRO A 219 0.41 -10.95 16.17
N THR A 220 -0.61 -10.69 17.00
CA THR A 220 -1.92 -10.21 16.52
C THR A 220 -1.84 -8.75 16.08
N THR A 221 -1.05 -7.96 16.80
CA THR A 221 -0.76 -6.57 16.50
C THR A 221 0.04 -6.46 15.21
N GLU A 222 1.09 -7.26 15.03
CA GLU A 222 1.87 -7.32 13.79
C GLU A 222 0.99 -7.60 12.57
N LYS A 223 0.09 -8.59 12.68
CA LYS A 223 -0.84 -8.91 11.60
C LYS A 223 -1.74 -7.72 11.29
N SER A 224 -2.37 -7.14 12.32
CA SER A 224 -3.27 -5.99 12.18
C SER A 224 -2.57 -4.77 11.61
N LEU A 225 -1.28 -4.59 11.95
CA LEU A 225 -0.43 -3.53 11.44
C LEU A 225 -0.06 -3.75 9.97
N LYS A 226 0.27 -4.99 9.56
CA LYS A 226 0.49 -5.34 8.14
C LYS A 226 -0.75 -5.04 7.30
N ASP A 227 -1.94 -5.41 7.81
CA ASP A 227 -3.21 -5.10 7.14
C ASP A 227 -3.44 -3.57 7.04
N PHE A 228 -3.13 -2.82 8.09
CA PHE A 228 -3.24 -1.36 8.13
C PHE A 228 -2.27 -0.67 7.15
N CYS A 229 -1.00 -1.09 7.11
CA CYS A 229 -0.03 -0.60 6.15
C CYS A 229 -0.43 -0.95 4.71
N GLY A 230 -0.84 -2.19 4.45
CA GLY A 230 -1.29 -2.62 3.13
C GLY A 230 -2.49 -1.81 2.61
N ALA A 231 -3.42 -1.42 3.50
CA ALA A 231 -4.52 -0.54 3.14
C ALA A 231 -4.06 0.87 2.75
N ALA A 232 -3.06 1.43 3.42
CA ALA A 232 -2.51 2.75 3.08
C ALA A 232 -1.71 2.72 1.78
N GLU A 233 -0.96 1.66 1.53
CA GLU A 233 -0.29 1.44 0.24
C GLU A 233 -1.32 1.32 -0.90
N GLN A 234 -2.38 0.54 -0.69
CA GLN A 234 -3.45 0.40 -1.68
C GLN A 234 -4.16 1.73 -1.96
N LEU A 235 -4.30 2.61 -0.96
CA LEU A 235 -4.87 3.95 -1.13
C LEU A 235 -4.05 4.79 -2.11
N VAL A 236 -2.73 4.79 -1.97
CA VAL A 236 -1.79 5.51 -2.86
C VAL A 236 -1.89 4.94 -4.27
N LEU A 237 -1.82 3.61 -4.40
CA LEU A 237 -1.93 2.95 -5.70
C LEU A 237 -3.28 3.26 -6.37
N ASP A 238 -4.38 3.15 -5.63
CA ASP A 238 -5.72 3.42 -6.15
C ASP A 238 -5.84 4.84 -6.70
N TYR A 239 -5.27 5.83 -6.00
CA TYR A 239 -5.24 7.23 -6.43
C TYR A 239 -4.42 7.43 -7.71
N MET A 240 -3.18 6.94 -7.74
CA MET A 240 -2.28 7.09 -8.91
C MET A 240 -2.84 6.38 -10.15
N MET A 241 -3.57 5.27 -9.94
CA MET A 241 -4.17 4.50 -11.02
C MET A 241 -5.46 5.14 -11.58
N ILE A 242 -5.99 6.23 -11.01
CA ILE A 242 -7.17 6.93 -11.55
C ILE A 242 -6.88 7.41 -12.98
N LYS A 243 -5.80 8.18 -13.16
CA LYS A 243 -5.44 8.75 -14.48
C LYS A 243 -5.06 7.68 -15.50
N VAL A 244 -4.37 6.64 -15.05
CA VAL A 244 -4.05 5.48 -15.89
C VAL A 244 -5.32 4.83 -16.44
N LYS A 245 -6.32 4.59 -15.59
CA LYS A 245 -7.59 3.99 -15.98
C LYS A 245 -8.36 4.89 -16.96
N GLU A 246 -8.31 6.20 -16.78
CA GLU A 246 -8.93 7.17 -17.70
C GLU A 246 -8.25 7.20 -19.06
N SER A 247 -6.91 7.25 -19.10
CA SER A 247 -6.15 7.25 -20.35
C SER A 247 -6.44 6.02 -21.19
N LEU A 248 -6.71 4.87 -20.55
CA LEU A 248 -7.06 3.61 -21.20
C LEU A 248 -8.56 3.36 -21.38
N GLN A 249 -9.42 4.27 -20.92
CA GLN A 249 -10.86 4.08 -20.99
C GLN A 249 -11.32 4.01 -22.45
N GLY A 250 -12.07 2.96 -22.79
CA GLY A 250 -12.58 2.75 -24.14
C GLY A 250 -11.54 2.23 -25.14
N LEU A 251 -10.30 1.94 -24.71
CA LEU A 251 -9.26 1.39 -25.57
C LEU A 251 -9.78 0.14 -26.30
N GLY A 252 -10.25 -0.88 -25.58
CA GLY A 252 -10.69 -2.16 -26.17
C GLY A 252 -11.88 -2.07 -27.14
N GLU A 253 -12.73 -1.05 -26.98
CA GLU A 253 -13.95 -0.84 -27.78
C GLU A 253 -13.72 0.07 -29.00
N SER A 254 -12.51 0.63 -29.11
CA SER A 254 -12.20 1.59 -30.14
C SER A 254 -12.28 0.97 -31.53
N LYS A 255 -13.01 1.66 -32.43
CA LYS A 255 -13.13 1.26 -33.85
C LYS A 255 -11.79 1.33 -34.60
N LEU A 256 -10.75 1.93 -34.00
CA LEU A 256 -9.40 2.00 -34.54
C LEU A 256 -8.83 0.60 -34.85
N TRP A 257 -9.17 -0.41 -34.04
CA TRP A 257 -8.58 -1.75 -34.15
C TRP A 257 -9.12 -2.59 -35.30
N SER A 258 -10.37 -2.33 -35.71
CA SER A 258 -11.06 -3.11 -36.73
C SER A 258 -11.33 -2.32 -38.01
N ARG A 259 -10.72 -1.14 -38.16
CA ARG A 259 -10.87 -0.34 -39.38
C ARG A 259 -10.25 -1.10 -40.55
N SER A 260 -11.09 -1.45 -41.53
CA SER A 260 -10.66 -1.90 -42.85
C SER A 260 -10.42 -0.66 -43.71
N GLU A 261 -9.48 -0.72 -44.64
CA GLU A 261 -9.36 0.32 -45.67
C GLU A 261 -10.71 0.47 -46.39
N GLU A 262 -11.36 1.61 -46.22
CA GLU A 262 -12.35 2.04 -47.20
C GLU A 262 -11.59 2.29 -48.49
N LYS A 263 -11.95 1.57 -49.54
CA LYS A 263 -11.39 1.72 -50.89
C LYS A 263 -11.83 3.05 -51.51
N ASP A 264 -11.58 4.18 -50.84
CA ASP A 264 -11.66 5.49 -51.48
C ASP A 264 -10.38 5.69 -52.30
N LYS A 265 -10.45 5.16 -53.53
CA LYS A 265 -9.44 5.21 -54.58
C LYS A 265 -9.18 6.64 -55.10
N THR A 266 -8.81 7.57 -54.24
CA THR A 266 -8.41 8.91 -54.73
C THR A 266 -6.95 9.23 -54.44
N PHE A 267 -6.33 8.72 -53.36
CA PHE A 267 -4.88 8.74 -53.19
C PHE A 267 -4.43 7.57 -52.29
N ASP A 268 -3.67 6.62 -52.86
CA ASP A 268 -2.95 5.58 -52.10
C ASP A 268 -1.81 6.23 -51.30
N LEU A 269 -2.16 6.95 -50.24
CA LEU A 269 -1.20 7.30 -49.20
C LEU A 269 -1.22 6.15 -48.19
N PRO A 270 -0.11 5.41 -48.02
CA PRO A 270 -0.06 4.38 -47.01
C PRO A 270 -0.23 5.06 -45.64
N SER A 271 -1.33 4.78 -44.95
CA SER A 271 -1.55 5.29 -43.60
C SER A 271 -0.71 4.47 -42.62
N PHE A 272 0.60 4.62 -42.70
CA PHE A 272 1.48 4.18 -41.62
C PHE A 272 1.14 5.04 -40.41
N SER A 273 0.63 4.42 -39.34
CA SER A 273 0.52 5.07 -38.04
C SER A 273 1.95 5.26 -37.50
N VAL A 274 2.61 6.34 -37.90
CA VAL A 274 3.93 6.73 -37.40
C VAL A 274 3.87 7.18 -35.93
N PHE A 275 2.66 7.49 -35.44
CA PHE A 275 2.43 8.05 -34.13
C PHE A 275 1.54 7.14 -33.26
N PRO A 276 1.85 7.03 -31.95
CA PRO A 276 1.01 6.33 -31.00
C PRO A 276 -0.38 6.98 -30.86
N SER A 277 -1.37 6.18 -30.47
CA SER A 277 -2.74 6.62 -30.26
C SER A 277 -2.86 7.57 -29.06
N LYS A 278 -3.90 8.40 -29.07
CA LYS A 278 -4.16 9.38 -27.98
C LYS A 278 -4.23 8.72 -26.59
N HIS A 279 -4.78 7.51 -26.51
CA HIS A 279 -4.86 6.77 -25.25
C HIS A 279 -3.46 6.50 -24.68
N VAL A 280 -2.53 6.09 -25.54
CA VAL A 280 -1.20 5.65 -25.15
C VAL A 280 -0.24 6.82 -24.99
N THR A 281 -0.38 7.90 -25.77
CA THR A 281 0.32 9.17 -25.51
C THR A 281 -0.06 9.76 -24.16
N ASN A 282 -1.37 9.85 -23.86
CA ASN A 282 -1.84 10.38 -22.57
C ASN A 282 -1.37 9.52 -21.39
N LEU A 283 -1.34 8.19 -21.55
CA LEU A 283 -0.77 7.30 -20.55
C LEU A 283 0.73 7.59 -20.36
N GLY A 284 1.48 7.69 -21.45
CA GLY A 284 2.92 7.91 -21.40
C GLY A 284 3.32 9.24 -20.78
N GLU A 285 2.65 10.32 -21.16
CA GLU A 285 2.84 11.65 -20.58
C GLU A 285 2.56 11.63 -19.07
N TYR A 286 1.49 10.94 -18.64
CA TYR A 286 1.21 10.78 -17.22
C TYR A 286 2.32 10.00 -16.49
N LEU A 287 2.77 8.86 -17.04
CA LEU A 287 3.82 8.06 -16.40
C LEU A 287 5.15 8.83 -16.27
N LEU A 288 5.46 9.73 -17.21
CA LEU A 288 6.67 10.55 -17.16
C LEU A 288 6.64 11.63 -16.06
N ILE A 289 5.45 12.05 -15.61
CA ILE A 289 5.33 13.02 -14.50
C ILE A 289 5.22 12.32 -13.13
N VAL A 290 4.94 11.01 -13.07
CA VAL A 290 4.84 10.27 -11.80
C VAL A 290 6.08 10.47 -10.91
N PRO A 291 7.33 10.42 -11.39
CA PRO A 291 8.49 10.65 -10.54
C PRO A 291 8.45 12.00 -9.79
N GLN A 292 8.04 13.07 -10.47
CA GLN A 292 7.94 14.41 -9.87
C GLN A 292 6.92 14.45 -8.72
N GLN A 293 5.89 13.61 -8.78
CA GLN A 293 4.86 13.52 -7.75
C GLN A 293 5.38 12.86 -6.45
N PHE A 294 6.49 12.12 -6.52
CA PHE A 294 7.13 11.48 -5.37
C PHE A 294 8.33 12.26 -4.82
N GLU A 295 8.74 13.36 -5.43
CA GLU A 295 9.85 14.23 -4.92
C GLU A 295 9.53 14.87 -3.56
N VAL A 296 8.24 14.99 -3.19
CA VAL A 296 7.80 15.57 -1.90
C VAL A 296 8.07 14.62 -0.71
N LEU A 297 8.68 13.46 -0.94
CA LEU A 297 8.79 12.35 0.01
C LEU A 297 10.18 12.14 0.62
N ASP A 298 11.09 13.10 0.53
CA ASP A 298 12.42 12.98 1.14
C ASP A 298 12.36 12.58 2.64
N ASP A 299 11.34 13.04 3.39
CA ASP A 299 11.10 12.65 4.79
C ASP A 299 10.67 11.16 4.99
N LEU A 300 10.10 10.53 3.95
CA LEU A 300 9.71 9.11 3.98
C LEU A 300 10.90 8.18 3.77
N ASP A 301 11.88 8.58 2.97
CA ASP A 301 13.10 7.81 2.76
C ASP A 301 13.88 7.63 4.08
N GLU A 302 13.91 8.66 4.93
CA GLU A 302 14.51 8.54 6.27
C GLU A 302 13.75 7.58 7.19
N LEU A 303 12.42 7.62 7.20
CA LEU A 303 11.58 6.74 8.03
C LEU A 303 11.64 5.27 7.56
N ASN A 304 11.65 5.03 6.25
CA ASN A 304 11.84 3.70 5.69
C ASN A 304 13.24 3.17 5.93
N SER A 305 14.27 4.01 5.83
CA SER A 305 15.64 3.64 6.19
C SER A 305 15.74 3.23 7.67
N ARG A 306 15.03 3.92 8.58
CA ARG A 306 14.96 3.49 10.00
C ARG A 306 14.26 2.15 10.17
N ARG A 307 13.16 1.91 9.46
CA ARG A 307 12.44 0.62 9.48
C ARG A 307 13.33 -0.52 8.98
N ILE A 308 14.06 -0.33 7.88
CA ILE A 308 14.95 -1.33 7.29
C ILE A 308 16.09 -1.64 8.27
N LYS A 309 16.72 -0.62 8.86
CA LYS A 309 17.78 -0.81 9.88
C LYS A 309 17.33 -1.60 11.10
N ILE A 310 16.08 -1.43 11.55
CA ILE A 310 15.54 -2.22 12.67
C ILE A 310 15.41 -3.69 12.26
N LYS A 311 14.93 -3.98 11.05
CA LYS A 311 14.82 -5.36 10.53
C LYS A 311 16.18 -6.02 10.26
N GLU A 312 17.15 -5.29 9.74
CA GLU A 312 18.52 -5.77 9.51
C GLU A 312 19.25 -6.06 10.84
N SER A 313 18.91 -5.33 11.91
CA SER A 313 19.42 -5.61 13.25
C SER A 313 18.88 -6.91 13.86
N GLU A 314 17.77 -7.46 13.32
CA GLU A 314 17.16 -8.73 13.75
C GLU A 314 17.46 -9.90 12.81
N GLY A 315 17.93 -9.64 11.58
CA GLY A 315 18.32 -10.64 10.60
C GLY A 315 19.70 -10.34 10.03
N GLY A 316 20.73 -11.02 10.56
CA GLY A 316 22.10 -10.84 10.12
C GLY A 316 22.35 -11.34 8.70
N GLU A 317 22.15 -10.48 7.70
CA GLU A 317 22.80 -10.57 6.39
C GLU A 317 23.23 -9.16 5.96
N GLU A 318 24.54 -8.88 6.07
CA GLU A 318 25.19 -7.74 5.40
C GLU A 318 25.21 -8.01 3.88
N GLY A 319 24.10 -7.74 3.23
CA GLY A 319 24.02 -7.60 1.78
C GLY A 319 23.85 -6.13 1.46
N SER A 320 24.86 -5.51 0.84
CA SER A 320 24.75 -4.19 0.23
C SER A 320 23.73 -4.22 -0.91
N GLN A 321 22.44 -4.24 -0.60
CA GLN A 321 21.41 -3.86 -1.56
C GLN A 321 21.49 -2.34 -1.65
N GLU A 322 21.85 -1.85 -2.83
CA GLU A 322 21.60 -0.47 -3.22
C GLU A 322 20.20 -0.12 -2.72
N SER A 323 20.11 0.79 -1.75
CA SER A 323 18.86 1.25 -1.20
C SER A 323 18.12 1.95 -2.33
N ASN A 324 17.34 1.19 -3.11
CA ASN A 324 16.39 1.77 -4.04
C ASN A 324 15.55 2.75 -3.23
N SER A 325 15.64 4.04 -3.56
CA SER A 325 14.83 5.06 -2.90
C SER A 325 13.38 4.62 -2.91
N PHE A 326 12.65 4.89 -1.84
CA PHE A 326 11.24 4.58 -1.70
C PHE A 326 10.43 5.10 -2.90
N ALA A 327 10.80 6.26 -3.42
CA ALA A 327 10.21 6.83 -4.63
C ALA A 327 10.41 5.89 -5.84
N ALA A 328 11.61 5.33 -6.01
CA ALA A 328 11.91 4.40 -7.11
C ALA A 328 11.09 3.10 -7.03
N GLU A 329 10.89 2.55 -5.82
CA GLU A 329 10.02 1.39 -5.60
C GLU A 329 8.57 1.69 -5.99
N TRP A 330 8.05 2.85 -5.58
CA TRP A 330 6.69 3.28 -5.92
C TRP A 330 6.51 3.58 -7.41
N ILE A 331 7.47 4.26 -8.04
CA ILE A 331 7.46 4.52 -9.49
C ILE A 331 7.39 3.19 -10.23
N THR A 332 8.26 2.23 -9.86
CA THR A 332 8.27 0.89 -10.46
C THR A 332 6.91 0.21 -10.28
N ARG A 333 6.37 0.18 -9.06
CA ARG A 333 5.08 -0.45 -8.75
C ARG A 333 3.92 0.16 -9.56
N ILE A 334 3.85 1.49 -9.68
CA ILE A 334 2.79 2.18 -10.44
C ILE A 334 2.90 1.90 -11.93
N VAL A 335 4.11 1.97 -12.49
CA VAL A 335 4.38 1.77 -13.91
C VAL A 335 4.14 0.30 -14.32
N GLU A 336 4.50 -0.65 -13.45
CA GLU A 336 4.18 -2.06 -13.66
C GLU A 336 2.66 -2.32 -13.64
N GLU A 337 1.93 -1.76 -12.68
CA GLU A 337 0.48 -1.89 -12.61
C GLU A 337 -0.22 -1.22 -13.81
N ALA A 338 0.28 -0.06 -14.26
CA ALA A 338 -0.19 0.57 -15.49
C ALA A 338 0.04 -0.30 -16.72
N SER A 339 1.21 -0.94 -16.81
CA SER A 339 1.54 -1.88 -17.89
C SER A 339 0.62 -3.10 -17.87
N LYS A 340 0.35 -3.68 -16.70
CA LYS A 340 -0.62 -4.79 -16.53
C LYS A 340 -2.01 -4.38 -16.99
N LEU A 341 -2.45 -3.17 -16.65
CA LEU A 341 -3.75 -2.64 -17.06
C LEU A 341 -3.84 -2.48 -18.58
N TYR A 342 -2.80 -1.91 -19.19
CA TYR A 342 -2.71 -1.76 -20.64
C TYR A 342 -2.75 -3.11 -21.37
N ILE A 343 -1.94 -4.08 -20.93
CA ILE A 343 -1.93 -5.44 -21.47
C ILE A 343 -3.33 -6.07 -21.38
N ARG A 344 -3.98 -5.96 -20.22
CA ARG A 344 -5.35 -6.48 -20.02
C ARG A 344 -6.32 -5.88 -21.03
N ASP A 345 -6.25 -4.57 -21.28
CA ASP A 345 -7.19 -3.89 -22.18
C ASP A 345 -6.88 -4.15 -23.65
N ILE A 346 -5.61 -4.35 -24.03
CA ILE A 346 -5.23 -4.89 -25.35
C ILE A 346 -5.88 -6.25 -25.57
N LEU A 347 -5.74 -7.18 -24.62
CA LEU A 347 -6.27 -8.53 -24.77
C LEU A 347 -7.80 -8.61 -24.80
N ARG A 348 -8.49 -7.51 -24.43
CA ARG A 348 -9.95 -7.35 -24.56
C ARG A 348 -10.40 -6.86 -25.92
N ILE A 349 -9.50 -6.36 -26.77
CA ILE A 349 -9.84 -5.97 -28.14
C ILE A 349 -10.47 -7.18 -28.86
N PRO A 350 -11.69 -7.06 -29.42
CA PRO A 350 -12.37 -8.20 -30.03
C PRO A 350 -11.68 -8.70 -31.29
N ARG A 351 -11.22 -7.78 -32.15
CA ARG A 351 -10.65 -8.08 -33.46
C ARG A 351 -9.62 -7.03 -33.88
N LEU A 352 -8.51 -7.49 -34.45
CA LEU A 352 -7.44 -6.68 -35.01
C LEU A 352 -7.37 -6.83 -36.54
N SER A 353 -7.51 -5.72 -37.26
CA SER A 353 -7.15 -5.62 -38.68
C SER A 353 -5.62 -5.44 -38.84
N GLU A 354 -5.11 -5.50 -40.07
CA GLU A 354 -3.68 -5.25 -40.33
C GLU A 354 -3.26 -3.81 -39.95
N ASN A 355 -4.14 -2.83 -40.20
CA ASN A 355 -3.93 -1.45 -39.77
C ASN A 355 -4.00 -1.35 -38.24
N GLY A 356 -4.93 -2.06 -37.61
CA GLY A 356 -5.02 -2.17 -36.15
C GLY A 356 -3.76 -2.78 -35.53
N CYS A 357 -3.15 -3.78 -36.18
CA CYS A 357 -1.87 -4.36 -35.75
C CYS A 357 -0.72 -3.35 -35.85
N SER A 358 -0.65 -2.61 -36.96
CA SER A 358 0.38 -1.57 -37.16
C SER A 358 0.25 -0.44 -36.14
N GLN A 359 -0.98 0.01 -35.84
CA GLN A 359 -1.23 1.01 -34.81
C GLN A 359 -0.86 0.50 -33.43
N LEU A 360 -1.29 -0.72 -33.09
CA LEU A 360 -0.98 -1.30 -31.78
C LEU A 360 0.53 -1.54 -31.60
N GLN A 361 1.25 -1.85 -32.69
CA GLN A 361 2.71 -1.94 -32.67
C GLN A 361 3.35 -0.58 -32.31
N ALA A 362 2.94 0.51 -32.98
CA ALA A 362 3.43 1.85 -32.67
C ALA A 362 3.13 2.28 -31.22
N ASP A 363 1.94 1.95 -30.73
CA ASP A 363 1.53 2.19 -29.35
C ASP A 363 2.43 1.43 -28.35
N ILE A 364 2.68 0.13 -28.59
CA ILE A 364 3.51 -0.70 -27.72
C ILE A 364 4.96 -0.23 -27.73
N ASP A 365 5.50 0.13 -28.90
CA ASP A 365 6.88 0.62 -29.03
C ASP A 365 7.07 1.92 -28.24
N TYR A 366 6.11 2.85 -28.34
CA TYR A 366 6.12 4.08 -27.56
C TYR A 366 6.09 3.81 -26.04
N LEU A 367 5.18 2.94 -25.57
CA LEU A 367 5.12 2.59 -24.16
C LEU A 367 6.42 1.90 -23.69
N CYS A 368 7.00 0.99 -24.49
CA CYS A 368 8.25 0.33 -24.15
C CYS A 368 9.42 1.32 -23.97
N ASN A 369 9.47 2.38 -24.77
CA ASN A 369 10.47 3.45 -24.59
C ASN A 369 10.27 4.20 -23.26
N ILE A 370 9.03 4.43 -22.84
CA ILE A 370 8.73 5.06 -21.55
C ILE A 370 9.11 4.15 -20.39
N LEU A 371 8.77 2.85 -20.46
CA LEU A 371 9.17 1.87 -19.44
C LEU A 371 10.69 1.86 -19.25
N GLN A 372 11.44 1.85 -20.36
CA GLN A 372 12.91 1.93 -20.33
C GLN A 372 13.41 3.26 -19.74
N ALA A 373 12.79 4.40 -20.10
CA ALA A 373 13.14 5.70 -19.55
C ALA A 373 12.90 5.80 -18.03
N LEU A 374 11.92 5.06 -17.52
CA LEU A 374 11.60 4.95 -16.09
C LEU A 374 12.33 3.79 -15.40
N PHE A 375 13.28 3.14 -16.07
CA PHE A 375 14.04 1.99 -15.59
C PHE A 375 13.20 0.77 -15.18
N VAL A 376 11.99 0.64 -15.74
CA VAL A 376 11.09 -0.49 -15.49
C VAL A 376 11.24 -1.54 -16.60
N PRO A 377 11.47 -2.82 -16.27
CA PRO A 377 11.64 -3.86 -17.27
C PRO A 377 10.35 -4.09 -18.07
N VAL A 378 10.48 -4.20 -19.39
CA VAL A 378 9.34 -4.48 -20.27
C VAL A 378 8.79 -5.90 -19.99
N PRO A 379 7.49 -6.06 -19.64
CA PRO A 379 6.91 -7.37 -19.33
C PRO A 379 6.98 -8.35 -20.51
N LEU A 380 7.24 -9.63 -20.22
CA LEU A 380 7.31 -10.69 -21.25
C LEU A 380 6.02 -10.79 -22.08
N THR A 381 4.87 -10.61 -21.44
CA THR A 381 3.56 -10.60 -22.12
C THR A 381 3.48 -9.49 -23.17
N LEU A 382 3.99 -8.28 -22.86
CA LEU A 382 3.99 -7.17 -23.80
C LEU A 382 4.96 -7.43 -24.98
N LYS A 383 6.16 -7.98 -24.69
CA LYS A 383 7.11 -8.44 -25.72
C LYS A 383 6.51 -9.51 -26.62
N THR A 384 5.73 -10.43 -26.05
CA THR A 384 5.02 -11.49 -26.78
C THR A 384 4.00 -10.90 -27.75
N ILE A 385 3.24 -9.90 -27.32
CA ILE A 385 2.27 -9.19 -28.18
C ILE A 385 3.01 -8.50 -29.33
N ALA A 386 4.04 -7.69 -29.04
CA ALA A 386 4.84 -7.01 -30.07
C ALA A 386 5.45 -7.99 -31.09
N SER A 387 6.00 -9.11 -30.60
CA SER A 387 6.57 -10.15 -31.47
C SER A 387 5.53 -10.80 -32.37
N ASN A 388 4.28 -10.89 -31.94
CA ASN A 388 3.21 -11.39 -32.79
C ASN A 388 2.83 -10.34 -33.85
N LEU A 389 2.64 -9.09 -33.45
CA LEU A 389 2.20 -8.00 -34.31
C LEU A 389 3.19 -7.69 -35.45
N SER A 390 4.48 -7.92 -35.24
CA SER A 390 5.51 -7.76 -36.27
C SER A 390 5.47 -8.81 -37.39
N LEU A 391 4.78 -9.94 -37.18
CA LEU A 391 4.62 -10.99 -38.17
C LEU A 391 3.44 -10.73 -39.12
N LYS A 392 3.56 -11.22 -40.35
CA LYS A 392 2.45 -11.16 -41.33
C LYS A 392 1.37 -12.19 -41.02
N SER A 393 0.14 -11.91 -41.45
CA SER A 393 -1.04 -12.77 -41.23
C SER A 393 -0.82 -14.21 -41.74
N ASP A 394 -0.15 -14.37 -42.89
CA ASP A 394 0.17 -15.68 -43.48
C ASP A 394 1.18 -16.49 -42.66
N GLU A 395 2.17 -15.82 -42.06
CA GLU A 395 3.22 -16.45 -41.26
C GLU A 395 2.65 -16.99 -39.95
N ILE A 396 1.63 -16.34 -39.41
CA ILE A 396 0.92 -16.75 -38.20
C ILE A 396 -0.02 -17.93 -38.49
N ALA A 397 -0.73 -17.89 -39.62
CA ALA A 397 -1.62 -18.98 -40.03
C ALA A 397 -0.87 -20.32 -40.20
N ASN A 398 0.42 -20.26 -40.58
CA ASN A 398 1.28 -21.43 -40.76
C ASN A 398 1.81 -22.04 -39.45
N GLY A 399 1.59 -21.41 -38.28
CA GLY A 399 1.84 -21.97 -36.94
C GLY A 399 3.32 -22.21 -36.55
N LYS A 400 4.27 -22.03 -37.47
CA LYS A 400 5.72 -22.28 -37.24
C LYS A 400 6.49 -21.08 -36.68
N SER A 401 5.82 -19.94 -36.55
CA SER A 401 6.42 -18.63 -36.24
C SER A 401 6.36 -18.25 -34.74
N LYS A 402 5.83 -19.13 -33.88
CA LYS A 402 5.77 -18.91 -32.42
C LYS A 402 7.17 -18.94 -31.80
N PRO A 403 7.64 -17.87 -31.14
CA PRO A 403 8.92 -17.86 -30.44
C PRO A 403 8.98 -18.87 -29.30
N LYS A 404 10.17 -19.39 -28.99
CA LYS A 404 10.38 -20.34 -27.89
C LYS A 404 10.16 -19.70 -26.52
N GLU A 405 10.57 -18.45 -26.35
CA GLU A 405 10.39 -17.66 -25.14
C GLU A 405 9.22 -16.68 -25.33
N CYS A 406 8.00 -17.18 -25.19
CA CYS A 406 6.81 -16.35 -25.22
C CYS A 406 5.75 -16.86 -24.24
N ASP A 407 4.85 -15.97 -23.82
CA ASP A 407 3.64 -16.38 -23.10
C ASP A 407 2.66 -17.04 -24.06
N ALA A 408 2.55 -18.37 -23.96
CA ALA A 408 1.72 -19.16 -24.86
C ALA A 408 0.25 -18.75 -24.85
N SER A 409 -0.29 -18.36 -23.70
CA SER A 409 -1.71 -18.00 -23.56
C SER A 409 -2.01 -16.68 -24.26
N THR A 410 -1.14 -15.70 -24.07
CA THR A 410 -1.20 -14.38 -24.72
C THR A 410 -1.00 -14.51 -26.23
N TRP A 411 -0.02 -15.30 -26.66
CA TRP A 411 0.21 -15.56 -28.09
C TRP A 411 -1.07 -16.08 -28.76
N ASP A 412 -1.66 -17.13 -28.22
CA ASP A 412 -2.84 -17.77 -28.80
C ASP A 412 -4.05 -16.81 -28.80
N ARG A 413 -4.16 -15.93 -27.79
CA ARG A 413 -5.20 -14.88 -27.75
C ARG A 413 -5.03 -13.86 -28.88
N ILE A 414 -3.84 -13.34 -29.12
CA ILE A 414 -3.57 -12.38 -30.20
C ILE A 414 -3.81 -13.03 -31.57
N VAL A 415 -3.43 -14.30 -31.74
CA VAL A 415 -3.72 -15.04 -32.99
C VAL A 415 -5.22 -15.12 -33.27
N ARG A 416 -6.05 -15.40 -32.27
CA ARG A 416 -7.53 -15.40 -32.42
C ARG A 416 -8.06 -14.03 -32.79
N MET A 417 -7.55 -12.97 -32.15
CA MET A 417 -7.95 -11.59 -32.43
C MET A 417 -7.66 -11.17 -33.88
N ARG A 418 -6.61 -11.72 -34.50
CA ARG A 418 -6.21 -11.39 -35.89
C ARG A 418 -6.88 -12.26 -36.95
N LEU A 419 -7.09 -13.55 -36.66
CA LEU A 419 -7.57 -14.53 -37.66
C LEU A 419 -9.09 -14.75 -37.65
N ASP A 420 -9.85 -14.02 -36.83
CA ASP A 420 -11.32 -14.11 -36.74
C ASP A 420 -11.79 -15.54 -36.42
N LYS A 421 -11.06 -16.23 -35.53
CA LYS A 421 -11.29 -17.63 -35.11
C LYS A 421 -11.72 -17.77 -33.67
#